data_AF-A0A6M9Q126-F1
#
_entry.id   AF-A0A6M9Q126-F1
#
_cell.length_a   1.000
_cell.length_b   1.000
_cell.length_c   1.000
_cell.angle_alpha   90.00
_cell.angle_beta   90.00
_cell.angle_gamma   90.00
#
_symmetry.space_group_name_H-M   'P 1'
#
loop_
_entity.id
_entity.type
_entity.pdbx_description
1 polymer ?
#
loop_
_entity_poly.entity_id
_entity_poly.type
_entity_poly.pdbx_seq_one_letter_code
_entity_poly.pdbx_strand_id
1 'polypeptide(L)'
;MANFLRLIVHKIRVFFWLIRPKTTMLDFLGESFLSVSARWQGELHPILSYICLYDVLRQLNFKGKFLELGGGYSTVLAANIFNPQEVSIASVDLNPSKYNRILNSVHSKQRFLSSISSIQAPTVTLAEAFAGLEAVRVSLKDFDRAAVELSIRKFISSENISKQFTDLIFSENGDDLKEIIMSHPSYVGDLKFYEGTKSLLGTAYCSYLVERNYKADAIFFDCGEVSSIGEWHLMWQTIQIGGFALLHDIYYPKSIKNFLVATYIDLSPNWSILYTDSQSTQGALIAQRVA
;
A
#
# COMPACT_ATOMS: atom_id res chain seq x y z
N MET A 1 -23.68 -27.67 -29.56
CA MET A 1 -24.26 -28.46 -28.44
C MET A 1 -23.26 -28.66 -27.28
N ALA A 2 -22.00 -29.06 -27.55
CA ALA A 2 -20.98 -29.27 -26.50
C ALA A 2 -20.68 -28.04 -25.61
N ASN A 3 -20.67 -26.82 -26.18
CA ASN A 3 -20.42 -25.59 -25.41
C ASN A 3 -21.58 -25.23 -24.47
N PHE A 4 -22.82 -25.54 -24.86
CA PHE A 4 -24.00 -25.30 -24.02
C PHE A 4 -24.05 -26.25 -22.82
N LEU A 5 -23.71 -27.53 -23.04
CA LEU A 5 -23.62 -28.53 -21.97
C LEU A 5 -22.51 -28.18 -20.97
N ARG A 6 -21.33 -27.73 -21.47
CA ARG A 6 -20.23 -27.24 -20.62
C ARG A 6 -20.66 -26.04 -19.77
N LEU A 7 -21.40 -25.10 -20.35
CA LEU A 7 -21.91 -23.93 -19.63
C LEU A 7 -22.89 -24.32 -18.52
N ILE A 8 -23.82 -25.25 -18.80
CA ILE A 8 -24.76 -25.76 -17.80
C ILE A 8 -24.03 -26.46 -16.67
N VAL A 9 -23.08 -27.36 -16.98
CA VAL A 9 -22.28 -28.05 -15.96
C VAL A 9 -21.47 -27.06 -15.12
N HIS A 10 -20.90 -26.02 -15.74
CA HIS A 10 -20.21 -24.96 -15.02
C HIS A 10 -21.16 -24.19 -14.08
N LYS A 11 -22.34 -23.78 -14.56
CA LYS A 11 -23.34 -23.09 -13.72
C LYS A 11 -23.83 -23.95 -12.56
N ILE A 12 -24.06 -25.25 -12.79
CA ILE A 12 -24.41 -26.21 -11.73
C ILE A 12 -23.28 -26.32 -10.71
N ARG A 13 -22.02 -26.40 -11.15
CA ARG A 13 -20.85 -26.42 -10.25
C ARG A 13 -20.73 -25.15 -9.42
N VAL A 14 -20.95 -23.97 -10.01
CA VAL A 14 -20.97 -22.69 -9.29
C VAL A 14 -22.13 -22.67 -8.29
N PHE A 15 -23.31 -23.14 -8.68
CA PHE A 15 -24.46 -23.25 -7.78
C PHE A 15 -24.16 -24.15 -6.59
N PHE A 16 -23.71 -25.39 -6.81
CA PHE A 16 -23.30 -26.29 -5.72
C PHE A 16 -22.16 -25.72 -4.88
N TRP A 17 -21.21 -25.02 -5.52
CA TRP A 17 -20.17 -24.32 -4.79
C TRP A 17 -20.74 -23.23 -3.89
N LEU A 18 -21.77 -22.48 -4.31
CA LEU A 18 -22.40 -21.42 -3.48
C LEU A 18 -23.09 -21.96 -2.22
N ILE A 19 -23.72 -23.15 -2.31
CA ILE A 19 -24.45 -23.76 -1.18
C ILE A 19 -23.60 -24.72 -0.33
N ARG A 20 -22.40 -25.12 -0.77
CA ARG A 20 -21.55 -26.00 0.03
C ARG A 20 -20.94 -25.23 1.22
N PRO A 21 -20.79 -25.88 2.39
CA PRO A 21 -20.01 -25.32 3.49
C PRO A 21 -18.58 -25.00 3.01
N LYS A 22 -18.12 -23.78 3.27
CA LYS A 22 -16.76 -23.35 2.95
C LYS A 22 -15.84 -23.80 4.05
N THR A 23 -14.92 -24.70 3.74
CA THR A 23 -14.03 -25.30 4.74
C THR A 23 -12.56 -25.18 4.36
N THR A 24 -12.25 -24.92 3.09
CA THR A 24 -10.87 -24.87 2.58
C THR A 24 -10.40 -23.44 2.32
N MET A 25 -9.09 -23.18 2.40
CA MET A 25 -8.51 -21.87 2.06
C MET A 25 -8.89 -21.40 0.65
N LEU A 26 -8.96 -22.33 -0.32
CA LEU A 26 -9.39 -22.05 -1.69
C LEU A 26 -10.86 -21.61 -1.78
N ASP A 27 -11.72 -22.12 -0.89
CA ASP A 27 -13.12 -21.68 -0.80
C ASP A 27 -13.23 -20.23 -0.36
N PHE A 28 -12.49 -19.84 0.68
CA PHE A 28 -12.47 -18.47 1.20
C PHE A 28 -11.81 -17.50 0.22
N LEU A 29 -10.76 -17.93 -0.46
CA LEU A 29 -10.15 -17.18 -1.55
C LEU A 29 -11.15 -16.99 -2.71
N GLY A 30 -11.88 -18.04 -3.10
CA GLY A 30 -12.93 -17.96 -4.12
C GLY A 30 -14.09 -17.05 -3.73
N GLU A 31 -14.52 -17.03 -2.46
CA GLU A 31 -15.54 -16.10 -1.97
C GLU A 31 -15.04 -14.65 -1.94
N SER A 32 -13.80 -14.46 -1.50
CA SER A 32 -13.15 -13.15 -1.51
C SER A 32 -13.07 -12.65 -2.95
N PHE A 33 -12.62 -13.50 -3.88
CA PHE A 33 -12.62 -13.20 -5.29
C PHE A 33 -14.01 -12.96 -5.85
N LEU A 34 -15.08 -13.66 -5.45
CA LEU A 34 -16.43 -13.33 -5.92
C LEU A 34 -16.93 -11.98 -5.42
N SER A 35 -16.59 -11.63 -4.19
CA SER A 35 -16.93 -10.34 -3.59
C SER A 35 -16.21 -9.19 -4.28
N VAL A 36 -14.95 -9.45 -4.64
CA VAL A 36 -14.06 -8.56 -5.38
C VAL A 36 -14.45 -8.49 -6.88
N SER A 37 -14.79 -9.64 -7.48
CA SER A 37 -15.16 -9.83 -8.87
C SER A 37 -16.60 -9.39 -9.17
N ALA A 38 -17.30 -8.76 -8.24
CA ALA A 38 -18.57 -8.10 -8.53
C ALA A 38 -18.38 -6.60 -8.87
N ARG A 39 -17.15 -6.08 -8.83
CA ARG A 39 -16.84 -4.63 -8.91
C ARG A 39 -15.71 -4.28 -9.88
N TRP A 40 -15.60 -5.04 -10.98
CA TRP A 40 -14.49 -5.04 -11.95
C TRP A 40 -14.07 -3.70 -12.57
N GLN A 41 -14.88 -2.64 -12.52
CA GLN A 41 -14.51 -1.37 -13.15
C GLN A 41 -13.53 -0.60 -12.26
N GLY A 42 -12.23 -0.71 -12.58
CA GLY A 42 -11.14 0.07 -11.98
C GLY A 42 -10.35 -0.64 -10.88
N GLU A 43 -10.89 -1.70 -10.27
CA GLU A 43 -10.26 -2.35 -9.09
C GLU A 43 -9.34 -3.53 -9.46
N LEU A 44 -9.48 -4.12 -10.66
CA LEU A 44 -8.74 -5.34 -11.06
C LEU A 44 -7.21 -5.14 -11.04
N HIS A 45 -6.72 -4.01 -11.55
CA HIS A 45 -5.28 -3.77 -11.61
C HIS A 45 -4.65 -3.73 -10.21
N PRO A 46 -5.14 -2.92 -9.24
CA PRO A 46 -4.66 -2.96 -7.86
C PRO A 46 -4.66 -4.36 -7.24
N ILE A 47 -5.73 -5.15 -7.44
CA ILE A 47 -5.82 -6.51 -6.89
C ILE A 47 -4.72 -7.41 -7.43
N LEU A 48 -4.47 -7.36 -8.75
CA LEU A 48 -3.39 -8.14 -9.36
C LEU A 48 -2.03 -7.72 -8.82
N SER A 49 -1.81 -6.41 -8.65
CA SER A 49 -0.61 -5.87 -8.03
C SER A 49 -0.43 -6.42 -6.60
N TYR A 50 -1.47 -6.38 -5.76
CA TYR A 50 -1.42 -6.90 -4.40
C TYR A 50 -1.11 -8.41 -4.35
N ILE A 51 -1.71 -9.20 -5.25
CA ILE A 51 -1.43 -10.64 -5.33
C ILE A 51 0.05 -10.87 -5.66
N CYS A 52 0.60 -10.14 -6.62
CA CYS A 52 2.01 -10.24 -6.97
C CYS A 52 2.91 -9.85 -5.78
N LEU A 53 2.58 -8.78 -5.06
CA LEU A 53 3.33 -8.36 -3.87
C LEU A 53 3.35 -9.48 -2.81
N TYR A 54 2.19 -10.02 -2.47
CA TYR A 54 2.10 -11.05 -1.44
C TYR A 54 2.68 -12.39 -1.88
N ASP A 55 2.64 -12.71 -3.18
CA ASP A 55 3.28 -13.91 -3.70
C ASP A 55 4.80 -13.85 -3.60
N VAL A 56 5.42 -12.68 -3.85
CA VAL A 56 6.86 -12.49 -3.61
C VAL A 56 7.20 -12.76 -2.15
N LEU A 57 6.47 -12.17 -1.20
CA LEU A 57 6.67 -12.44 0.23
C LEU A 57 6.50 -13.93 0.58
N ARG A 58 5.49 -14.59 -0.01
CA ARG A 58 5.24 -16.03 0.18
C ARG A 58 6.38 -16.88 -0.35
N GLN A 59 6.92 -16.56 -1.54
CA GLN A 59 8.08 -17.26 -2.11
C GLN A 59 9.34 -17.10 -1.26
N LEU A 60 9.46 -15.98 -0.55
CA LEU A 60 10.52 -15.71 0.42
C LEU A 60 10.26 -16.33 1.81
N ASN A 61 9.20 -17.13 1.97
CA ASN A 61 8.77 -17.73 3.23
C ASN A 61 8.61 -16.71 4.36
N PHE A 62 8.02 -15.55 4.06
CA PHE A 62 7.78 -14.49 5.04
C PHE A 62 7.00 -14.99 6.28
N LYS A 63 7.45 -14.58 7.47
CA LYS A 63 6.82 -14.82 8.77
C LYS A 63 6.97 -13.58 9.65
N GLY A 64 6.07 -13.42 10.63
CA GLY A 64 6.15 -12.36 11.62
C GLY A 64 5.05 -11.29 11.50
N LYS A 65 5.39 -10.05 11.84
CA LYS A 65 4.47 -8.91 11.94
C LYS A 65 4.36 -8.19 10.62
N PHE A 66 3.19 -8.27 10.01
CA PHE A 66 2.80 -7.51 8.83
C PHE A 66 1.89 -6.35 9.25
N LEU A 67 2.36 -5.11 9.05
CA LEU A 67 1.60 -3.90 9.32
C LEU A 67 1.17 -3.26 8.00
N GLU A 68 -0.13 -3.04 7.81
CA GLU A 68 -0.66 -2.24 6.71
C GLU A 68 -1.09 -0.87 7.23
N LEU A 69 -0.52 0.18 6.64
CA LEU A 69 -0.94 1.56 6.84
C LEU A 69 -1.91 1.89 5.72
N GLY A 70 -3.19 1.97 6.09
CA GLY A 70 -4.32 1.82 5.18
C GLY A 70 -5.09 0.51 5.45
N GLY A 71 -6.11 0.29 4.62
CA GLY A 71 -6.92 -0.90 4.70
C GLY A 71 -7.90 -1.01 3.54
N GLY A 72 -8.12 -2.25 3.10
CA GLY A 72 -9.01 -2.51 1.97
C GLY A 72 -8.89 -3.91 1.38
N TYR A 73 -8.85 -3.98 0.06
CA TYR A 73 -8.74 -5.25 -0.67
C TYR A 73 -7.40 -5.94 -0.41
N SER A 74 -6.31 -5.17 -0.34
CA SER A 74 -4.98 -5.56 0.13
C SER A 74 -5.05 -6.36 1.44
N THR A 75 -5.64 -5.80 2.48
CA THR A 75 -5.76 -6.45 3.81
C THR A 75 -6.53 -7.76 3.74
N VAL A 76 -7.64 -7.76 3.00
CA VAL A 76 -8.46 -8.97 2.80
C VAL A 76 -7.66 -10.05 2.07
N LEU A 77 -6.90 -9.68 1.05
CA LEU A 77 -6.04 -10.60 0.31
C LEU A 77 -4.90 -11.14 1.20
N ALA A 78 -4.22 -10.27 1.96
CA ALA A 78 -3.17 -10.66 2.90
C ALA A 78 -3.66 -11.71 3.90
N ALA A 79 -4.84 -11.49 4.50
CA ALA A 79 -5.45 -12.43 5.45
C ALA A 79 -5.88 -13.77 4.82
N ASN A 80 -6.05 -13.83 3.50
CA ASN A 80 -6.37 -15.06 2.76
C ASN A 80 -5.13 -15.75 2.18
N ILE A 81 -4.03 -15.03 1.95
CA ILE A 81 -2.79 -15.57 1.35
C ILE A 81 -1.82 -16.04 2.43
N PHE A 82 -1.67 -15.26 3.50
CA PHE A 82 -0.75 -15.60 4.57
C PHE A 82 -1.32 -16.62 5.54
N ASN A 83 -0.41 -17.42 6.09
CA ASN A 83 -0.72 -18.41 7.11
C ASN A 83 -0.89 -17.70 8.47
N PRO A 84 -2.09 -17.73 9.09
CA PRO A 84 -2.33 -17.00 10.34
C PRO A 84 -1.57 -17.57 11.54
N GLN A 85 -1.02 -18.79 11.43
CA GLN A 85 -0.11 -19.35 12.43
C GLN A 85 1.33 -18.77 12.34
N GLU A 86 1.69 -18.15 11.21
CA GLU A 86 3.05 -17.66 10.93
C GLU A 86 3.12 -16.14 10.77
N VAL A 87 2.02 -15.50 10.35
CA VAL A 87 1.95 -14.07 10.07
C VAL A 87 0.85 -13.43 10.90
N SER A 88 1.21 -12.44 11.73
CA SER A 88 0.26 -11.58 12.43
C SER A 88 0.03 -10.30 11.63
N ILE A 89 -1.21 -10.05 11.22
CA ILE A 89 -1.57 -8.89 10.40
C ILE A 89 -2.22 -7.82 11.27
N ALA A 90 -1.72 -6.58 11.17
CA ALA A 90 -2.37 -5.39 11.69
C ALA A 90 -2.69 -4.43 10.54
N SER A 91 -3.89 -3.84 10.52
CA SER A 91 -4.28 -2.82 9.55
C SER A 91 -4.78 -1.59 10.28
N VAL A 92 -4.23 -0.44 9.90
CA VAL A 92 -4.54 0.86 10.49
C VAL A 92 -5.28 1.69 9.46
N ASP A 93 -6.57 1.90 9.67
CA ASP A 93 -7.41 2.66 8.75
C ASP A 93 -8.46 3.46 9.53
N LEU A 94 -8.77 4.68 9.09
CA LEU A 94 -9.76 5.50 9.78
C LEU A 94 -11.20 4.96 9.65
N ASN A 95 -11.45 4.18 8.60
CA ASN A 95 -12.76 3.62 8.28
C ASN A 95 -12.71 2.10 8.03
N PRO A 96 -12.44 1.28 9.07
CA PRO A 96 -12.43 -0.18 8.95
C PRO A 96 -13.82 -0.75 8.61
N SER A 97 -14.89 0.03 8.76
CA SER A 97 -16.24 -0.39 8.35
C SER A 97 -16.33 -0.74 6.86
N LYS A 98 -15.39 -0.27 6.02
CA LYS A 98 -15.29 -0.62 4.61
C LYS A 98 -15.19 -2.13 4.36
N TYR A 99 -14.67 -2.91 5.31
CA TYR A 99 -14.63 -4.38 5.21
C TYR A 99 -16.03 -4.99 5.12
N ASN A 100 -17.05 -4.35 5.72
CA ASN A 100 -18.44 -4.79 5.60
C ASN A 100 -18.97 -4.69 4.17
N ARG A 101 -18.41 -3.75 3.39
CA ARG A 101 -18.72 -3.54 1.97
C ARG A 101 -17.92 -4.49 1.08
N ILE A 102 -16.69 -4.83 1.47
CA ILE A 102 -15.80 -5.71 0.69
C ILE A 102 -16.21 -7.17 0.84
N LEU A 103 -16.44 -7.64 2.07
CA LEU A 103 -16.84 -9.01 2.35
C LEU A 103 -18.37 -9.10 2.33
N ASN A 104 -18.94 -9.99 1.52
CA ASN A 104 -20.40 -10.10 1.37
C ASN A 104 -21.06 -11.12 2.33
N SER A 105 -20.27 -11.96 3.02
CA SER A 105 -20.73 -13.00 3.92
C SER A 105 -20.42 -12.67 5.39
N VAL A 106 -21.39 -12.89 6.29
CA VAL A 106 -21.22 -12.70 7.74
C VAL A 106 -20.13 -13.63 8.29
N HIS A 107 -20.08 -14.87 7.81
CA HIS A 107 -19.09 -15.84 8.24
C HIS A 107 -17.67 -15.41 7.83
N SER A 108 -17.51 -14.99 6.58
CA SER A 108 -16.23 -14.55 6.03
C SER A 108 -15.74 -13.25 6.70
N LYS A 109 -16.67 -12.36 7.06
CA LYS A 109 -16.38 -11.17 7.90
C LYS A 109 -15.86 -11.55 9.28
N GLN A 110 -16.57 -12.41 10.01
CA GLN A 110 -16.18 -12.80 11.36
C GLN A 110 -14.80 -13.47 11.36
N ARG A 111 -14.59 -14.40 10.42
CA ARG A 111 -13.28 -15.04 10.22
C ARG A 111 -12.20 -14.00 9.91
N PHE A 112 -12.42 -13.11 8.95
CA PHE A 112 -11.45 -12.08 8.59
C PHE A 112 -11.11 -11.17 9.78
N LEU A 113 -12.12 -10.63 10.47
CA LEU A 113 -11.89 -9.73 11.60
C LEU A 113 -11.23 -10.43 12.78
N SER A 114 -11.42 -11.75 12.95
CA SER A 114 -10.69 -12.54 13.95
C SER A 114 -9.23 -12.84 13.56
N SER A 115 -8.88 -12.71 12.27
CA SER A 115 -7.55 -13.03 11.74
C SER A 115 -6.60 -11.83 11.67
N ILE A 116 -7.11 -10.62 11.92
CA ILE A 116 -6.33 -9.39 11.85
C ILE A 116 -6.54 -8.53 13.11
N SER A 117 -5.57 -7.66 13.41
CA SER A 117 -5.76 -6.54 14.32
C SER A 117 -6.20 -5.31 13.52
N SER A 118 -7.50 -5.02 13.51
CA SER A 118 -8.06 -3.83 12.86
C SER A 118 -8.03 -2.64 13.82
N ILE A 119 -7.27 -1.60 13.48
CA ILE A 119 -7.09 -0.40 14.30
C ILE A 119 -7.75 0.78 13.60
N GLN A 120 -8.69 1.43 14.30
CA GLN A 120 -9.36 2.62 13.79
C GLN A 120 -8.63 3.89 14.24
N ALA A 121 -7.73 4.40 13.41
CA ALA A 121 -6.97 5.62 13.69
C ALA A 121 -6.47 6.27 12.40
N PRO A 122 -6.20 7.60 12.39
CA PRO A 122 -5.38 8.20 11.35
C PRO A 122 -3.95 7.67 11.46
N THR A 123 -3.33 7.34 10.34
CA THR A 123 -1.94 6.85 10.30
C THR A 123 -0.95 7.96 10.58
N VAL A 124 -1.16 9.12 9.96
CA VAL A 124 -0.42 10.39 10.14
C VAL A 124 -1.38 11.58 10.22
N THR A 125 -0.91 12.69 10.79
CA THR A 125 -1.52 14.01 10.67
C THR A 125 -1.03 14.74 9.43
N LEU A 126 -1.73 15.80 9.02
CA LEU A 126 -1.28 16.63 7.89
C LEU A 126 0.10 17.26 8.15
N ALA A 127 0.36 17.70 9.38
CA ALA A 127 1.67 18.23 9.77
C ALA A 127 2.78 17.18 9.66
N GLU A 128 2.54 15.95 10.13
CA GLU A 128 3.49 14.83 9.98
C GLU A 128 3.72 14.47 8.50
N ALA A 129 2.69 14.55 7.66
CA ALA A 129 2.83 14.30 6.24
C ALA A 129 3.70 15.37 5.54
N PHE A 130 3.54 16.65 5.88
CA PHE A 130 4.41 17.71 5.37
C PHE A 130 5.85 17.61 5.89
N ALA A 131 6.02 17.27 7.17
CA ALA A 131 7.35 16.99 7.72
C ALA A 131 8.03 15.83 6.98
N GLY A 132 7.27 14.79 6.64
CA GLY A 132 7.76 13.67 5.85
C GLY A 132 8.19 14.06 4.43
N LEU A 133 7.41 14.91 3.75
CA LEU A 133 7.78 15.42 2.42
C LEU A 133 9.13 16.16 2.46
N GLU A 134 9.30 17.05 3.44
CA GLU A 134 10.56 17.78 3.60
C GLU A 134 11.72 16.85 3.98
N ALA A 135 11.50 15.90 4.89
CA ALA A 135 12.53 14.95 5.28
C ALA A 135 12.98 14.05 4.12
N VAL A 136 12.06 13.57 3.28
CA VAL A 136 12.39 12.80 2.08
C VAL A 136 13.13 13.67 1.07
N ARG A 137 12.70 14.92 0.86
CA ARG A 137 13.41 15.88 -0.01
C ARG A 137 14.85 16.07 0.44
N VAL A 138 15.08 16.36 1.72
CA VAL A 138 16.42 16.52 2.30
C VAL A 138 17.24 15.25 2.13
N SER A 139 16.66 14.08 2.41
CA SER A 139 17.36 12.80 2.24
C SER A 139 17.74 12.52 0.78
N LEU A 140 16.94 12.98 -0.19
CA LEU A 140 17.26 12.85 -1.61
C LEU A 140 18.42 13.76 -2.04
N LYS A 141 18.64 14.89 -1.35
CA LYS A 141 19.79 15.79 -1.61
C LYS A 141 21.13 15.20 -1.18
N ASP A 142 21.13 14.16 -0.35
CA ASP A 142 22.36 13.45 0.03
C ASP A 142 22.92 12.56 -1.10
N PHE A 143 22.13 12.33 -2.17
CA PHE A 143 22.55 11.59 -3.35
C PHE A 143 23.01 12.54 -4.46
N ASP A 144 23.80 12.00 -5.40
CA ASP A 144 24.16 12.71 -6.62
C ASP A 144 22.91 13.11 -7.43
N ARG A 145 22.85 14.36 -7.89
CA ARG A 145 21.69 14.91 -8.61
C ARG A 145 21.36 14.12 -9.87
N ALA A 146 22.36 13.67 -10.62
CA ALA A 146 22.11 12.88 -11.83
C ALA A 146 21.58 11.49 -11.48
N ALA A 147 22.04 10.89 -10.38
CA ALA A 147 21.48 9.65 -9.87
C ALA A 147 20.00 9.81 -9.47
N VAL A 148 19.65 10.91 -8.79
CA VAL A 148 18.27 11.24 -8.43
C VAL A 148 17.40 11.39 -9.69
N GLU A 149 17.85 12.13 -10.70
CA GLU A 149 17.10 12.29 -11.94
C GLU A 149 16.86 10.95 -12.66
N LEU A 150 17.89 10.11 -12.75
CA LEU A 150 17.80 8.77 -13.35
C LEU A 150 16.83 7.87 -12.59
N SER A 151 16.81 7.96 -11.26
CA SER A 151 15.88 7.20 -10.42
C SER A 151 14.43 7.68 -10.59
N ILE A 152 14.19 9.00 -10.57
CA ILE A 152 12.87 9.60 -10.78
C ILE A 152 12.27 9.18 -12.13
N ARG A 153 13.08 9.11 -13.19
CA ARG A 153 12.63 8.66 -14.53
C ARG A 153 12.08 7.23 -14.54
N LYS A 154 12.41 6.39 -13.55
CA LYS A 154 11.80 5.05 -13.40
C LYS A 154 10.35 5.13 -12.94
N PHE A 155 9.98 6.21 -12.23
CA PHE A 155 8.68 6.39 -11.60
C PHE A 155 7.82 7.51 -12.22
N ILE A 156 8.42 8.30 -13.12
CA ILE A 156 7.77 9.36 -13.89
C ILE A 156 8.04 9.14 -15.37
N SER A 157 6.98 8.90 -16.14
CA SER A 157 7.11 8.60 -17.58
C SER A 157 7.53 9.81 -18.43
N SER A 158 7.25 11.03 -17.98
CA SER A 158 7.58 12.27 -18.69
C SER A 158 8.96 12.78 -18.28
N GLU A 159 9.86 12.91 -19.25
CA GLU A 159 11.21 13.45 -19.06
C GLU A 159 11.18 14.89 -18.52
N ASN A 160 10.33 15.75 -19.07
CA ASN A 160 10.21 17.14 -18.62
C ASN A 160 9.74 17.24 -17.17
N ILE A 161 8.77 16.40 -16.78
CA ILE A 161 8.27 16.35 -15.40
C ILE A 161 9.34 15.79 -14.46
N SER A 162 10.07 14.76 -14.89
CA SER A 162 11.18 14.18 -14.11
C SER A 162 12.25 15.22 -13.78
N LYS A 163 12.63 16.01 -14.80
CA LYS A 163 13.58 17.11 -14.62
C LYS A 163 13.03 18.20 -13.69
N GLN A 164 11.76 18.57 -13.86
CA GLN A 164 11.09 19.53 -12.97
C GLN A 164 11.14 19.06 -11.51
N PHE A 165 10.77 17.80 -11.21
CA PHE A 165 10.86 17.27 -9.85
C PHE A 165 12.29 17.22 -9.32
N THR A 166 13.26 16.88 -10.16
CA THR A 166 14.68 16.94 -9.78
C THR A 166 15.08 18.36 -9.38
N ASP A 167 14.71 19.36 -10.18
CA ASP A 167 15.00 20.77 -9.90
C ASP A 167 14.35 21.24 -8.58
N LEU A 168 13.12 20.79 -8.29
CA LEU A 168 12.40 21.09 -7.05
C LEU A 168 12.98 20.39 -5.82
N ILE A 169 13.52 19.18 -5.97
CA ILE A 169 14.19 18.47 -4.86
C ILE A 169 15.45 19.24 -4.46
N PHE A 170 16.23 19.67 -5.46
CA PHE A 170 17.50 20.36 -5.26
C PHE A 170 17.37 21.89 -5.10
N SER A 171 16.15 22.43 -5.11
CA SER A 171 15.93 23.85 -4.82
C SER A 171 16.34 24.19 -3.38
N GLU A 172 16.76 25.44 -3.18
CA GLU A 172 16.96 25.98 -1.83
C GLU A 172 15.63 26.18 -1.10
N ASN A 173 14.56 26.51 -1.85
CA ASN A 173 13.22 26.66 -1.32
C ASN A 173 12.41 25.35 -1.44
N GLY A 174 12.25 24.62 -0.33
CA GLY A 174 11.45 23.38 -0.29
C GLY A 174 9.94 23.61 -0.48
N ASP A 175 9.45 24.84 -0.32
CA ASP A 175 8.03 25.14 -0.46
C ASP A 175 7.53 24.94 -1.90
N ASP A 176 8.37 25.11 -2.92
CA ASP A 176 7.98 24.93 -4.32
C ASP A 176 7.54 23.48 -4.61
N LEU A 177 8.26 22.49 -4.03
CA LEU A 177 7.89 21.07 -4.17
C LEU A 177 6.55 20.81 -3.49
N LYS A 178 6.37 21.37 -2.29
CA LYS A 178 5.13 21.24 -1.52
C LYS A 178 3.95 21.85 -2.28
N GLU A 179 4.09 23.04 -2.85
CA GLU A 179 3.05 23.69 -3.66
C GLU A 179 2.64 22.83 -4.85
N ILE A 180 3.61 22.24 -5.55
CA ILE A 180 3.31 21.36 -6.70
C ILE A 180 2.57 20.10 -6.26
N ILE A 181 3.00 19.44 -5.18
CA ILE A 181 2.29 18.29 -4.62
C ILE A 181 0.87 18.68 -4.18
N MET A 182 0.71 19.84 -3.55
CA MET A 182 -0.59 20.35 -3.08
C MET A 182 -1.53 20.75 -4.21
N SER A 183 -0.99 21.13 -5.36
CA SER A 183 -1.78 21.47 -6.56
C SER A 183 -2.37 20.24 -7.26
N HIS A 184 -1.90 19.04 -6.94
CA HIS A 184 -2.35 17.81 -7.59
C HIS A 184 -3.85 17.54 -7.30
N PRO A 185 -4.67 17.16 -8.30
CA PRO A 185 -6.11 16.93 -8.09
C PRO A 185 -6.42 15.92 -6.97
N SER A 186 -5.60 14.86 -6.82
CA SER A 186 -5.77 13.88 -5.74
C SER A 186 -5.52 14.48 -4.35
N TYR A 187 -4.67 15.51 -4.22
CA TYR A 187 -4.38 16.19 -2.95
C TYR A 187 -5.60 16.95 -2.42
N VAL A 188 -6.37 17.60 -3.32
CA VAL A 188 -7.56 18.37 -2.92
C VAL A 188 -8.59 17.49 -2.20
N GLY A 189 -8.67 16.21 -2.57
CA GLY A 189 -9.48 15.22 -1.86
C GLY A 189 -8.92 14.89 -0.47
N ASP A 190 -7.60 14.67 -0.36
CA ASP A 190 -6.91 14.37 0.88
C ASP A 190 -6.99 15.52 1.90
N LEU A 191 -6.88 16.78 1.47
CA LEU A 191 -6.99 17.93 2.40
C LEU A 191 -8.37 17.96 3.08
N LYS A 192 -9.44 17.80 2.29
CA LYS A 192 -10.81 17.73 2.81
C LYS A 192 -10.99 16.54 3.77
N PHE A 193 -10.30 15.44 3.51
CA PHE A 193 -10.26 14.30 4.42
C PHE A 193 -9.64 14.71 5.76
N TYR A 194 -8.43 15.26 5.79
CA TYR A 194 -7.78 15.70 7.05
C TYR A 194 -8.59 16.72 7.84
N GLU A 195 -9.23 17.68 7.16
CA GLU A 195 -10.14 18.65 7.76
C GLU A 195 -11.36 17.97 8.39
N GLY A 196 -12.01 17.08 7.64
CA GLY A 196 -13.21 16.36 8.09
C GLY A 196 -12.94 15.41 9.25
N THR A 197 -11.74 14.85 9.33
CA THR A 197 -11.35 13.88 10.37
C THR A 197 -10.65 14.54 11.57
N LYS A 198 -10.47 15.87 11.53
CA LYS A 198 -9.73 16.66 12.53
C LYS A 198 -8.32 16.14 12.78
N SER A 199 -7.68 15.62 11.73
CA SER A 199 -6.33 15.03 11.80
C SER A 199 -5.26 16.00 11.29
N LEU A 200 -5.42 17.30 11.56
CA LEU A 200 -4.52 18.34 11.05
C LEU A 200 -3.20 18.41 11.83
N LEU A 201 -3.27 18.26 13.16
CA LEU A 201 -2.17 18.45 14.10
C LEU A 201 -2.19 17.35 15.19
N GLY A 202 -1.08 17.22 15.93
CA GLY A 202 -0.94 16.28 17.04
C GLY A 202 -0.13 15.04 16.64
N THR A 203 -0.27 13.97 17.42
CA THR A 203 0.38 12.69 17.15
C THR A 203 -0.64 11.68 16.62
N ALA A 204 -0.33 11.07 15.47
CA ALA A 204 -1.12 10.01 14.89
C ALA A 204 -0.57 8.62 15.27
N TYR A 205 -1.15 7.57 14.68
CA TYR A 205 -0.83 6.20 15.05
C TYR A 205 0.61 5.79 14.74
N CYS A 206 1.22 6.29 13.65
CA CYS A 206 2.63 6.00 13.36
C CYS A 206 3.56 6.52 14.47
N SER A 207 3.37 7.77 14.90
CA SER A 207 4.13 8.37 16.02
C SER A 207 3.93 7.59 17.32
N TYR A 208 2.69 7.17 17.61
CA TYR A 208 2.38 6.30 18.76
C TYR A 208 3.16 4.97 18.74
N LEU A 209 3.33 4.36 17.55
CA LEU A 209 4.10 3.12 17.38
C LEU A 209 5.60 3.35 17.56
N VAL A 210 6.14 4.43 16.99
CA VAL A 210 7.56 4.81 17.11
C VAL A 210 7.93 5.06 18.59
N GLU A 211 7.11 5.82 19.32
CA GLU A 211 7.30 6.07 20.77
C GLU A 211 7.38 4.80 21.61
N ARG A 212 6.76 3.71 21.12
CA ARG A 212 6.74 2.39 21.79
C ARG A 212 7.79 1.44 21.28
N ASN A 213 8.75 1.92 20.49
CA ASN A 213 9.79 1.11 19.86
C ASN A 213 9.20 -0.06 19.08
N TYR A 214 8.09 0.16 18.36
CA TYR A 214 7.49 -0.86 17.53
C TYR A 214 8.49 -1.39 16.50
N LYS A 215 8.42 -2.70 16.22
CA LYS A 215 9.23 -3.38 15.21
C LYS A 215 8.32 -4.22 14.33
N ALA A 216 8.47 -4.02 13.03
CA ALA A 216 7.74 -4.73 11.98
C ALA A 216 8.69 -5.63 11.18
N ASP A 217 8.17 -6.77 10.73
CA ASP A 217 8.87 -7.63 9.76
C ASP A 217 8.50 -7.24 8.33
N ALA A 218 7.30 -6.67 8.13
CA ALA A 218 6.92 -6.00 6.91
C ALA A 218 5.95 -4.83 7.17
N ILE A 219 6.09 -3.75 6.40
CA ILE A 219 5.12 -2.65 6.37
C ILE A 219 4.64 -2.43 4.94
N PHE A 220 3.32 -2.34 4.76
CA PHE A 220 2.70 -1.96 3.51
C PHE A 220 2.15 -0.52 3.60
N PHE A 221 2.71 0.37 2.79
CA PHE A 221 2.33 1.77 2.65
C PHE A 221 1.32 1.94 1.51
N ASP A 222 0.03 1.80 1.83
CA ASP A 222 -1.07 1.99 0.88
C ASP A 222 -2.21 2.80 1.51
N CYS A 223 -1.86 3.99 2.01
CA CYS A 223 -2.82 4.92 2.61
C CYS A 223 -3.19 6.05 1.64
N GLY A 224 -3.59 7.21 2.18
CA GLY A 224 -3.89 8.43 1.43
C GLY A 224 -2.71 8.89 0.56
N GLU A 225 -3.03 9.74 -0.41
CA GLU A 225 -2.08 10.27 -1.41
C GLU A 225 -0.93 11.04 -0.77
N VAL A 226 -1.18 11.71 0.35
CA VAL A 226 -0.16 12.52 1.05
C VAL A 226 0.34 11.80 2.29
N SER A 227 -0.46 10.90 2.86
CA SER A 227 -0.14 10.19 4.10
C SER A 227 1.13 9.35 3.98
N SER A 228 1.31 8.68 2.84
CA SER A 228 2.35 7.64 2.69
C SER A 228 3.77 8.17 2.84
N ILE A 229 4.05 9.43 2.47
CA ILE A 229 5.38 10.03 2.67
C ILE A 229 5.67 10.34 4.15
N GLY A 230 4.64 10.75 4.90
CA GLY A 230 4.73 10.94 6.36
C GLY A 230 4.87 9.61 7.09
N GLU A 231 4.11 8.61 6.66
CA GLU A 231 4.20 7.24 7.16
C GLU A 231 5.59 6.67 6.94
N TRP A 232 6.15 6.82 5.73
CA TRP A 232 7.52 6.42 5.43
C TRP A 232 8.49 7.08 6.39
N HIS A 233 8.48 8.41 6.48
CA HIS A 233 9.37 9.20 7.33
C HIS A 233 9.40 8.69 8.78
N LEU A 234 8.24 8.38 9.35
CA LEU A 234 8.13 7.92 10.74
C LEU A 234 8.50 6.43 10.89
N MET A 235 8.07 5.58 9.96
CA MET A 235 8.00 4.13 10.19
C MET A 235 9.13 3.33 9.55
N TRP A 236 9.85 3.85 8.55
CA TRP A 236 10.83 3.04 7.80
C TRP A 236 11.90 2.40 8.69
N GLN A 237 12.31 3.09 9.77
CA GLN A 237 13.31 2.58 10.72
C GLN A 237 12.77 1.49 11.67
N THR A 238 11.45 1.34 11.75
CA THR A 238 10.79 0.28 12.55
C THR A 238 10.80 -1.06 11.82
N ILE A 239 11.02 -1.06 10.50
CA ILE A 239 11.21 -2.27 9.70
C ILE A 239 12.56 -2.86 10.07
N GLN A 240 12.59 -4.12 10.50
CA GLN A 240 13.84 -4.77 10.89
C GLN A 240 14.77 -4.97 9.68
N ILE A 241 16.08 -5.09 9.90
CA ILE A 241 17.00 -5.56 8.86
C ILE A 241 16.55 -6.97 8.45
N GLY A 242 16.47 -7.22 7.15
CA GLY A 242 15.85 -8.40 6.56
C GLY A 242 14.34 -8.31 6.36
N GLY A 243 13.68 -7.31 6.96
CA GLY A 243 12.26 -7.02 6.80
C GLY A 243 11.93 -6.28 5.51
N PHE A 244 10.63 -6.05 5.25
CA PHE A 244 10.14 -5.60 3.94
C PHE A 244 9.35 -4.29 4.01
N ALA A 245 9.58 -3.43 3.02
CA ALA A 245 8.70 -2.32 2.68
C ALA A 245 7.94 -2.65 1.39
N LEU A 246 6.63 -2.49 1.43
CA LEU A 246 5.75 -2.65 0.27
C LEU A 246 5.14 -1.30 -0.04
N LEU A 247 5.14 -0.90 -1.30
CA LEU A 247 4.54 0.34 -1.79
C LEU A 247 3.52 0.02 -2.89
N HIS A 248 2.43 0.77 -2.93
CA HIS A 248 1.48 0.80 -4.04
C HIS A 248 1.37 2.24 -4.57
N ASP A 249 0.87 2.45 -5.79
CA ASP A 249 0.79 3.79 -6.40
C ASP A 249 2.17 4.50 -6.48
N ILE A 250 3.15 3.82 -7.08
CA ILE A 250 4.53 4.32 -7.21
C ILE A 250 4.73 5.23 -8.44
N TYR A 251 3.73 5.37 -9.32
CA TYR A 251 3.86 6.12 -10.59
C TYR A 251 3.13 7.48 -10.59
N TYR A 252 3.86 8.55 -10.91
CA TYR A 252 3.34 9.91 -11.15
C TYR A 252 3.12 10.14 -12.67
N PRO A 253 2.12 10.95 -13.12
CA PRO A 253 1.19 11.81 -12.37
C PRO A 253 -0.10 11.11 -11.91
N LYS A 254 -0.18 9.78 -12.03
CA LYS A 254 -1.41 9.08 -11.63
C LYS A 254 -1.65 9.20 -10.12
N SER A 255 -0.57 9.15 -9.35
CA SER A 255 -0.58 9.34 -7.90
C SER A 255 0.65 10.12 -7.44
N ILE A 256 0.51 10.82 -6.32
CA ILE A 256 1.62 11.48 -5.62
C ILE A 256 2.13 10.65 -4.43
N LYS A 257 1.51 9.49 -4.18
CA LYS A 257 1.65 8.69 -2.96
C LYS A 257 3.07 8.24 -2.67
N ASN A 258 3.66 7.44 -3.56
CA ASN A 258 4.87 6.70 -3.24
C ASN A 258 6.02 6.91 -4.23
N PHE A 259 5.89 7.75 -5.27
CA PHE A 259 6.96 7.89 -6.27
C PHE A 259 8.27 8.47 -5.67
N LEU A 260 8.20 9.43 -4.74
CA LEU A 260 9.38 9.95 -4.03
C LEU A 260 9.98 8.92 -3.07
N VAL A 261 9.13 8.14 -2.40
CA VAL A 261 9.58 7.05 -1.51
C VAL A 261 10.26 5.95 -2.32
N ALA A 262 9.69 5.57 -3.47
CA ALA A 262 10.27 4.59 -4.38
C ALA A 262 11.61 5.08 -4.96
N THR A 263 11.72 6.38 -5.28
CA THR A 263 12.98 7.03 -5.70
C THR A 263 14.03 6.91 -4.58
N TYR A 264 13.67 7.24 -3.33
CA TYR A 264 14.58 7.09 -2.20
C TYR A 264 15.05 5.65 -2.01
N ILE A 265 14.13 4.68 -2.06
CA ILE A 265 14.46 3.25 -1.93
C ILE A 265 15.40 2.77 -3.05
N ASP A 266 15.20 3.22 -4.28
CA ASP A 266 16.02 2.85 -5.43
C ASP A 266 17.47 3.38 -5.36
N LEU A 267 17.68 4.48 -4.64
CA LEU A 267 19.00 5.09 -4.44
C LEU A 267 19.69 4.62 -3.15
N SER A 268 18.90 4.27 -2.13
CA SER A 268 19.41 4.02 -0.78
C SER A 268 20.13 2.68 -0.69
N PRO A 269 21.39 2.63 -0.21
CA PRO A 269 22.10 1.37 0.01
C PRO A 269 21.50 0.53 1.15
N ASN A 270 20.57 1.10 1.92
CA ASN A 270 19.88 0.40 3.01
C ASN A 270 18.76 -0.51 2.50
N TRP A 271 18.43 -0.45 1.22
CA TRP A 271 17.31 -1.17 0.63
C TRP A 271 17.73 -1.94 -0.63
N SER A 272 17.14 -3.13 -0.80
CA SER A 272 17.25 -3.93 -2.01
C SER A 272 15.87 -4.13 -2.61
N ILE A 273 15.64 -3.59 -3.81
CA ILE A 273 14.37 -3.80 -4.53
C ILE A 273 14.30 -5.26 -4.99
N LEU A 274 13.24 -5.96 -4.58
CA LEU A 274 13.00 -7.36 -4.93
C LEU A 274 11.99 -7.50 -6.07
N TYR A 275 11.06 -6.54 -6.17
CA TYR A 275 10.00 -6.57 -7.17
C TYR A 275 9.53 -5.15 -7.49
N THR A 276 9.20 -4.93 -8.76
CA THR A 276 8.52 -3.72 -9.24
C THR A 276 7.45 -4.13 -10.25
N ASP A 277 6.20 -3.81 -9.97
CA ASP A 277 5.11 -3.93 -10.92
C ASP A 277 5.15 -2.76 -11.90
N SER A 278 5.67 -3.04 -13.09
CA SER A 278 5.69 -2.12 -14.24
C SER A 278 4.52 -2.31 -15.20
N GLN A 279 3.63 -3.27 -14.91
CA GLN A 279 2.54 -3.65 -15.80
C GLN A 279 1.23 -2.95 -15.42
N SER A 280 1.00 -2.69 -14.13
CA SER A 280 -0.13 -1.88 -13.71
C SER A 280 0.16 -0.39 -13.89
N THR A 281 -0.91 0.36 -14.19
CA THR A 281 -0.82 1.83 -14.35
C THR A 281 -0.47 2.59 -13.07
N GLN A 282 -0.64 1.97 -11.90
CA GLN A 282 -0.34 2.54 -10.58
C GLN A 282 1.01 2.08 -10.05
N GLY A 283 1.41 0.87 -10.41
CA GLY A 283 2.64 0.25 -9.99
C GLY A 283 2.64 -0.13 -8.52
N ALA A 284 3.59 -0.99 -8.19
CA ALA A 284 3.82 -1.46 -6.84
C ALA A 284 5.29 -1.88 -6.70
N LEU A 285 5.83 -1.83 -5.48
CA LEU A 285 7.23 -2.11 -5.22
C LEU A 285 7.38 -2.92 -3.93
N ILE A 286 8.32 -3.88 -3.92
CA ILE A 286 8.82 -4.51 -2.69
C ILE A 286 10.29 -4.24 -2.59
N ALA A 287 10.71 -3.75 -1.43
CA ALA A 287 12.11 -3.69 -1.06
C ALA A 287 12.35 -4.39 0.28
N GLN A 288 13.51 -5.02 0.39
CA GLN A 288 14.02 -5.59 1.63
C GLN A 288 15.03 -4.63 2.24
N ARG A 289 14.91 -4.39 3.54
CA ARG A 289 15.90 -3.62 4.29
C ARG A 289 17.17 -4.46 4.47
N VAL A 290 18.32 -3.95 4.05
CA VAL A 290 19.62 -4.63 4.14
C VAL A 290 20.59 -3.98 5.14
N ALA A 291 20.34 -2.73 5.56
CA ALA A 291 21.08 -2.01 6.60
C ALA A 291 20.18 -1.07 7.43
#